data_AF-A0A3C0NZ81-F1
#
_entry.id   AF-A0A3C0NZ81-F1
#
_cell.length_a   1.000
_cell.length_b   1.000
_cell.length_c   1.000
_cell.angle_alpha   90.00
_cell.angle_beta   90.00
_cell.angle_gamma   90.00
#
_symmetry.space_group_name_H-M   'P 1'
#
loop_
_entity.id
_entity.type
_entity.pdbx_description
1 polymer ?
#
loop_
_entity_poly.entity_id
_entity_poly.type
_entity_poly.pdbx_seq_one_letter_code
_entity_poly.pdbx_strand_id
1 'polypeptide(L)'
;MRRISIKLKITLWFILFMLILAGIVFVFISLVSKSESHRNLQNALVSMVQENAKEVEYDDGVFEIEDDFVAYRNGLYCLVLDEDGMAIGGRAPEDALEKLPFEDDTVREVTANGEDYLIYDLSVIDKKREIRLRGIVSKSTGAIETASLY
;
A
#
# COMPACT_ATOMS: atom_id res chain seq x y z
N MET A 1 7.37 -22.96 -55.75
CA MET A 1 8.33 -22.47 -54.72
C MET A 1 8.65 -21.00 -55.00
N ARG A 2 8.11 -20.06 -54.22
CA ARG A 2 8.29 -18.62 -54.48
C ARG A 2 9.75 -18.23 -54.23
N ARG A 3 10.45 -17.78 -55.28
CA ARG A 3 11.82 -17.25 -55.16
C ARG A 3 11.75 -15.88 -54.48
N ILE A 4 11.95 -15.88 -53.16
CA ILE A 4 12.01 -14.66 -52.37
C ILE A 4 13.23 -13.87 -52.86
N SER A 5 12.97 -12.70 -53.44
CA SER A 5 14.00 -11.82 -54.01
C SER A 5 14.98 -11.41 -52.90
N ILE A 6 16.28 -11.32 -53.21
CA ILE A 6 17.35 -11.05 -52.24
C ILE A 6 17.06 -9.77 -51.43
N LYS A 7 16.45 -8.77 -52.07
CA LYS A 7 15.99 -7.53 -51.45
C LYS A 7 14.97 -7.78 -50.32
N LEU A 8 14.05 -8.72 -50.51
CA LEU A 8 13.01 -9.05 -49.53
C LEU A 8 13.58 -9.79 -48.32
N LYS A 9 14.62 -10.62 -48.49
CA LYS A 9 15.30 -11.30 -47.38
C LYS A 9 15.98 -10.32 -46.42
N ILE A 10 16.59 -9.26 -46.96
CA ILE A 10 17.28 -8.23 -46.18
C ILE A 10 16.27 -7.39 -45.40
N THR A 11 15.18 -6.96 -46.05
CA THR A 11 14.08 -6.24 -45.37
C THR A 11 13.43 -7.09 -44.27
N LEU A 12 13.25 -8.39 -44.50
CA LEU A 12 12.68 -9.31 -43.51
C LEU A 12 13.56 -9.41 -42.26
N TRP A 13 14.87 -9.51 -42.44
CA TRP A 13 15.83 -9.50 -41.33
C TRP A 13 15.83 -8.18 -40.57
N PHE A 14 15.71 -7.04 -41.28
CA PHE A 14 15.63 -5.74 -40.66
C PHE A 14 14.35 -5.57 -39.82
N ILE A 15 13.20 -6.00 -40.36
CA ILE A 15 11.92 -6.00 -39.62
C ILE A 15 12.02 -6.90 -38.39
N LEU A 16 12.59 -8.09 -38.53
CA LEU A 16 12.78 -9.02 -37.42
C LEU A 16 13.65 -8.39 -36.33
N PHE A 17 14.76 -7.75 -36.71
CA PHE A 17 15.66 -7.07 -35.77
C PHE A 17 14.98 -5.89 -35.07
N MET A 18 14.21 -5.09 -35.82
CA MET A 18 13.43 -3.99 -35.27
C MET A 18 12.37 -4.48 -34.27
N LEU A 19 11.74 -5.63 -34.54
CA LEU A 19 10.74 -6.24 -33.68
C LEU A 19 11.35 -6.83 -32.40
N ILE A 20 12.54 -7.43 -32.51
CA ILE A 20 13.33 -7.87 -31.34
C ILE A 20 13.69 -6.67 -30.46
N LEU A 21 14.17 -5.57 -31.05
CA LEU A 21 14.55 -4.37 -30.31
C LEU A 21 13.35 -3.74 -29.59
N ALA A 22 12.20 -3.66 -30.25
CA ALA A 22 10.96 -3.21 -29.63
C ALA A 22 10.52 -4.13 -28.48
N GLY A 23 10.64 -5.46 -28.64
CA GLY A 23 10.33 -6.43 -27.59
C GLY A 23 11.24 -6.29 -26.37
N ILE A 24 12.54 -6.07 -26.58
CA ILE A 24 13.49 -5.82 -25.48
C ILE A 24 13.13 -4.55 -24.72
N VAL A 25 12.80 -3.48 -25.42
CA VAL A 25 12.35 -2.23 -24.79
C VAL A 25 11.05 -2.45 -24.01
N PHE A 26 10.10 -3.22 -24.53
CA PHE A 26 8.87 -3.54 -23.82
C PHE A 26 9.11 -4.34 -22.54
N VAL A 27 9.96 -5.37 -22.60
CA VAL A 27 10.37 -6.15 -21.41
C VAL A 27 11.08 -5.25 -20.41
N PHE A 28 11.98 -4.39 -20.87
CA PHE A 28 12.71 -3.47 -20.02
C PHE A 28 11.79 -2.46 -19.34
N ILE A 29 10.87 -1.84 -20.09
CA ILE A 29 9.83 -0.97 -19.54
C ILE A 29 8.98 -1.75 -18.53
N SER A 30 8.59 -2.98 -18.81
CA SER A 30 7.79 -3.80 -17.89
C SER A 30 8.54 -4.15 -16.60
N LEU A 31 9.85 -4.41 -16.67
CA LEU A 31 10.70 -4.63 -15.49
C LEU A 31 10.85 -3.37 -14.65
N VAL A 32 11.02 -2.21 -15.30
CA VAL A 32 11.10 -0.90 -14.61
C VAL A 32 9.72 -0.48 -14.08
N SER A 33 8.64 -0.86 -14.76
CA SER A 33 7.24 -0.58 -14.41
C SER A 33 6.72 -1.43 -13.25
N LYS A 34 7.59 -2.04 -12.46
CA LYS A 34 7.22 -2.84 -11.27
C LYS A 34 6.93 -2.02 -10.02
N SER A 35 6.91 -0.68 -10.04
CA SER A 35 6.85 0.05 -8.76
C SER A 35 6.23 1.45 -8.75
N GLU A 36 5.28 1.80 -9.62
CA GLU A 36 4.61 3.11 -9.53
C GLU A 36 3.19 2.98 -8.93
N SER A 37 2.41 1.98 -9.32
CA SER A 37 1.01 1.83 -8.86
C SER A 37 0.88 1.26 -7.43
N HIS A 38 1.85 0.48 -6.93
CA HIS A 38 1.82 -0.05 -5.55
C HIS A 38 2.50 0.88 -4.52
N ARG A 39 3.51 1.65 -4.93
CA ARG A 39 4.23 2.55 -4.02
C ARG A 39 3.37 3.71 -3.53
N ASN A 40 2.49 4.25 -4.39
CA ASN A 40 1.61 5.35 -3.99
C ASN A 40 0.62 4.95 -2.89
N LEU A 41 0.10 3.72 -2.94
CA LEU A 41 -0.81 3.20 -1.93
C LEU A 41 -0.13 2.98 -0.57
N GLN A 42 1.05 2.36 -0.58
CA GLN A 42 1.81 2.14 0.64
C GLN A 42 2.26 3.45 1.26
N ASN A 43 2.71 4.41 0.45
CA ASN A 43 3.09 5.73 0.93
C ASN A 43 1.88 6.47 1.53
N ALA A 44 0.72 6.42 0.89
CA ALA A 44 -0.50 7.03 1.43
C ALA A 44 -0.93 6.39 2.77
N LEU A 45 -0.81 5.06 2.88
CA LEU A 45 -1.07 4.32 4.12
C LEU A 45 -0.13 4.72 5.25
N VAL A 46 1.18 4.70 4.98
CA VAL A 46 2.20 5.08 5.96
C VAL A 46 2.02 6.54 6.38
N SER A 47 1.84 7.46 5.43
CA SER A 47 1.64 8.88 5.73
C SER A 47 0.39 9.12 6.58
N MET A 48 -0.75 8.49 6.27
CA MET A 48 -1.97 8.66 7.06
C MET A 48 -1.79 8.15 8.49
N VAL A 49 -1.16 6.98 8.68
CA VAL A 49 -0.91 6.45 10.03
C VAL A 49 0.07 7.33 10.80
N GLN A 50 1.11 7.84 10.15
CA GLN A 50 2.08 8.74 10.78
C GLN A 50 1.50 10.12 11.11
N GLU A 51 0.54 10.61 10.32
CA GLU A 51 -0.23 11.82 10.63
C GLU A 51 -1.12 11.57 11.85
N ASN A 52 -1.95 10.53 11.81
CA ASN A 52 -2.81 10.14 12.93
C ASN A 52 -2.02 9.84 14.22
N ALA A 53 -0.81 9.32 14.11
CA ALA A 53 0.06 9.04 15.26
C ALA A 53 0.48 10.31 16.02
N LYS A 54 0.45 11.47 15.37
CA LYS A 54 0.72 12.77 16.03
C LYS A 54 -0.51 13.32 16.73
N GLU A 55 -1.70 12.94 16.26
CA GLU A 55 -3.00 13.37 16.79
C GLU A 55 -3.45 12.51 18.00
N VAL A 56 -2.57 11.63 18.47
CA VAL A 56 -2.84 10.72 19.59
C VAL A 56 -1.79 10.96 20.65
N GLU A 57 -2.21 11.59 21.75
CA GLU A 57 -1.34 11.95 22.87
C GLU A 57 -1.89 11.39 24.19
N TYR A 58 -1.00 11.10 25.14
CA TYR A 58 -1.38 10.83 26.52
C TYR A 58 -1.19 12.11 27.33
N ASP A 59 -2.25 12.90 27.53
CA ASP A 59 -2.22 14.04 28.44
C ASP A 59 -2.83 13.76 29.81
N ASP A 60 -2.14 14.20 30.86
CA ASP A 60 -2.52 14.05 32.28
C ASP A 60 -3.01 12.65 32.73
N GLY A 61 -2.52 11.58 32.09
CA GLY A 61 -2.88 10.19 32.41
C GLY A 61 -4.19 9.69 31.76
N VAL A 62 -4.80 10.51 30.91
CA VAL A 62 -5.94 10.14 30.06
C VAL A 62 -5.45 10.02 28.62
N PHE A 63 -5.95 9.02 27.90
CA PHE A 63 -5.71 8.88 26.47
C PHE A 63 -6.65 9.84 25.73
N GLU A 64 -6.07 10.79 24.98
CA GLU A 64 -6.83 11.77 24.20
C GLU A 64 -6.55 11.57 22.71
N ILE A 65 -7.62 11.49 21.92
CA ILE A 65 -7.58 11.53 20.46
C ILE A 65 -7.98 12.95 20.08
N GLU A 66 -7.10 13.67 19.38
CA GLU A 66 -7.38 15.01 18.90
C GLU A 66 -8.46 15.02 17.81
N ASP A 67 -9.13 16.15 17.65
CA ASP A 67 -10.24 16.32 16.68
C ASP A 67 -9.80 16.07 15.22
N ASP A 68 -8.50 16.23 14.92
CA ASP A 68 -7.92 16.04 13.60
C ASP A 68 -7.61 14.57 13.28
N PHE A 69 -7.82 13.64 14.23
CA PHE A 69 -7.66 12.20 13.99
C PHE A 69 -8.67 11.68 12.96
N VAL A 70 -8.16 11.01 11.92
CA VAL A 70 -8.99 10.47 10.84
C VAL A 70 -9.03 8.95 10.88
N ALA A 71 -10.10 8.39 11.45
CA ALA A 71 -10.32 6.94 11.50
C ALA A 71 -10.54 6.28 10.12
N TYR A 72 -11.01 7.06 9.14
CA TYR A 72 -11.25 6.59 7.77
C TYR A 72 -11.05 7.72 6.75
N ARG A 73 -10.22 7.48 5.73
CA ARG A 73 -10.02 8.38 4.60
C ARG A 73 -9.79 7.54 3.35
N ASN A 74 -10.64 7.69 2.35
CA ASN A 74 -10.44 7.12 1.01
C ASN A 74 -10.06 5.61 0.98
N GLY A 75 -10.82 4.77 1.69
CA GLY A 75 -10.54 3.33 1.78
C GLY A 75 -9.38 2.95 2.72
N LEU A 76 -8.67 3.93 3.28
CA LEU A 76 -7.71 3.74 4.36
C LEU A 76 -8.42 3.87 5.71
N TYR A 77 -8.20 2.87 6.54
CA TYR A 77 -8.74 2.75 7.88
C TYR A 77 -7.59 2.90 8.89
N CYS A 78 -7.87 3.48 10.05
CA CYS A 78 -6.92 3.58 11.14
C CYS A 78 -7.55 3.07 12.44
N LEU A 79 -6.84 2.16 13.11
CA LEU A 79 -7.14 1.64 14.42
C LEU A 79 -6.13 2.19 15.43
N VAL A 80 -6.61 2.44 16.65
CA VAL A 80 -5.73 2.68 17.79
C VAL A 80 -5.91 1.54 18.78
N LEU A 81 -4.78 0.97 19.18
CA LEU A 81 -4.63 -0.21 20.00
C LEU A 81 -3.82 0.16 21.25
N ASP A 82 -4.22 -0.39 22.39
CA ASP A 82 -3.45 -0.31 23.64
C ASP A 82 -2.25 -1.30 23.64
N GLU A 83 -1.42 -1.27 24.68
CA GLU A 83 -0.25 -2.16 24.87
C GLU A 83 -0.63 -3.66 24.79
N ASP A 84 -1.85 -4.00 25.23
CA ASP A 84 -2.41 -5.36 25.20
C ASP A 84 -2.96 -5.77 23.81
N GLY A 85 -2.94 -4.87 22.82
CA GLY A 85 -3.50 -5.10 21.48
C GLY A 85 -5.02 -5.02 21.44
N MET A 86 -5.64 -4.37 22.43
CA MET A 86 -7.08 -4.11 22.46
C MET A 86 -7.39 -2.82 21.72
N ALA A 87 -8.39 -2.82 20.85
CA ALA A 87 -8.83 -1.63 20.14
C ALA A 87 -9.47 -0.63 21.12
N ILE A 88 -8.86 0.55 21.25
CA ILE A 88 -9.32 1.65 22.10
C ILE A 88 -9.91 2.80 21.28
N GLY A 89 -9.69 2.82 19.96
CA GLY A 89 -10.23 3.82 19.06
C GLY A 89 -10.08 3.47 17.58
N GLY A 90 -10.66 4.30 16.72
CA GLY A 90 -10.58 4.12 15.26
C GLY A 90 -11.62 3.15 14.70
N ARG A 91 -11.35 2.62 13.50
CA ARG A 91 -12.26 1.72 12.78
C ARG A 91 -11.50 0.72 11.90
N ALA A 92 -11.87 -0.56 11.95
CA ALA A 92 -11.39 -1.59 11.03
C ALA A 92 -12.46 -1.92 9.98
N PRO A 93 -12.06 -2.39 8.79
CA PRO A 93 -13.01 -2.94 7.83
C PRO A 93 -13.50 -4.33 8.25
N GLU A 94 -12.69 -5.10 8.99
CA GLU A 94 -13.06 -6.44 9.48
C GLU A 94 -12.48 -6.74 10.86
N ASP A 95 -13.25 -7.41 11.73
CA ASP A 95 -12.85 -7.82 13.08
C ASP A 95 -11.63 -8.75 13.10
N ALA A 96 -11.43 -9.52 12.02
CA ALA A 96 -10.28 -10.42 11.89
C ALA A 96 -8.95 -9.67 11.80
N LEU A 97 -8.98 -8.45 11.24
CA LEU A 97 -7.80 -7.62 11.03
C LEU A 97 -7.36 -6.89 12.30
N GLU A 98 -8.28 -6.69 13.24
CA GLU A 98 -7.97 -6.15 14.57
C GLU A 98 -7.09 -7.11 15.37
N LYS A 99 -7.32 -8.42 15.23
CA LYS A 99 -6.68 -9.48 16.03
C LYS A 99 -5.34 -9.96 15.46
N LEU A 100 -4.85 -9.35 14.39
CA LEU A 100 -3.59 -9.76 13.78
C LEU A 100 -2.40 -9.41 14.68
N PRO A 101 -1.34 -10.25 14.67
CA PRO A 101 -0.10 -9.94 15.39
C PRO A 101 0.44 -8.59 14.95
N PHE A 102 0.95 -7.79 15.88
CA PHE A 102 1.49 -6.46 15.61
C PHE A 102 2.94 -6.54 15.11
N GLU A 103 3.24 -5.85 14.02
CA GLU A 103 4.58 -5.79 13.40
C GLU A 103 5.02 -4.35 13.19
N ASP A 104 5.78 -3.81 14.15
CA ASP A 104 6.16 -2.39 14.15
C ASP A 104 6.95 -1.96 12.90
N ASP A 105 6.59 -0.78 12.41
CA ASP A 105 7.18 -0.08 11.27
C ASP A 105 7.33 -0.93 10.00
N THR A 106 6.42 -1.89 9.80
CA THR A 106 6.47 -2.81 8.66
C THR A 106 5.12 -2.85 7.92
N VAL A 107 5.17 -2.70 6.59
CA VAL A 107 3.99 -2.90 5.74
C VAL A 107 3.90 -4.38 5.36
N ARG A 108 2.76 -5.01 5.64
CA ARG A 108 2.49 -6.41 5.34
C ARG A 108 1.18 -6.59 4.58
N GLU A 109 1.10 -7.71 3.87
CA GLU A 109 -0.07 -8.08 3.09
C GLU A 109 -0.78 -9.26 3.74
N VAL A 110 -2.09 -9.13 3.96
CA VAL A 110 -2.92 -10.15 4.60
C VAL A 110 -4.20 -10.34 3.81
N THR A 111 -4.53 -11.59 3.51
CA THR A 111 -5.80 -11.95 2.88
C THR A 111 -6.84 -12.25 3.95
N ALA A 112 -7.96 -11.52 3.94
CA ALA A 112 -9.10 -11.75 4.84
C ALA A 112 -10.40 -11.75 4.02
N ASN A 113 -11.29 -12.71 4.30
CA ASN A 113 -12.55 -12.92 3.57
C ASN A 113 -12.47 -12.94 2.02
N GLY A 114 -11.29 -13.26 1.47
CA GLY A 114 -11.07 -13.32 0.02
C GLY A 114 -10.61 -12.01 -0.63
N GLU A 115 -10.39 -10.95 0.17
CA GLU A 115 -9.78 -9.69 -0.26
C GLU A 115 -8.37 -9.55 0.32
N ASP A 116 -7.46 -8.93 -0.45
CA ASP A 116 -6.09 -8.66 0.00
C ASP A 116 -5.99 -7.26 0.60
N TYR A 117 -5.48 -7.17 1.83
CA TYR A 117 -5.29 -5.95 2.58
C TYR A 117 -3.80 -5.66 2.78
N LEU A 118 -3.44 -4.37 2.71
CA LEU A 118 -2.17 -3.87 3.22
C LEU A 118 -2.38 -3.33 4.63
N ILE A 119 -1.47 -3.72 5.52
CA ILE A 119 -1.49 -3.34 6.93
C ILE A 119 -0.16 -2.68 7.25
N TYR A 120 -0.23 -1.54 7.94
CA TYR A 120 0.95 -0.86 8.48
C TYR A 120 0.72 -0.59 9.97
N ASP A 121 1.59 -1.16 10.78
CA ASP A 121 1.55 -1.09 12.24
C ASP A 121 2.64 -0.11 12.69
N LEU A 122 2.30 0.83 13.59
CA LEU A 122 3.22 1.84 14.11
C LEU A 122 3.08 1.96 15.61
N SER A 123 4.19 1.82 16.33
CA SER A 123 4.28 2.00 17.77
C SER A 123 4.77 3.41 18.10
N VAL A 124 4.08 4.08 19.02
CA VAL A 124 4.42 5.41 19.52
C VAL A 124 4.55 5.32 21.03
N ILE A 125 5.71 5.69 21.56
CA ILE A 125 5.92 5.76 23.00
C ILE A 125 5.72 7.19 23.46
N ASP A 126 4.67 7.43 24.24
CA ASP A 126 4.41 8.73 24.88
C ASP A 126 4.34 8.58 26.41
N LYS A 127 5.02 9.49 27.13
CA LYS A 127 5.09 9.53 28.62
C LYS A 127 5.19 8.17 29.34
N LYS A 128 5.92 7.21 28.77
CA LYS A 128 6.16 5.81 29.24
C LYS A 128 5.04 4.80 28.99
N ARG A 129 4.06 5.11 28.15
CA ARG A 129 3.09 4.16 27.61
C ARG A 129 3.29 4.00 26.11
N GLU A 130 3.11 2.77 25.64
CA GLU A 130 3.13 2.43 24.23
C GLU A 130 1.71 2.50 23.66
N ILE A 131 1.48 3.37 22.69
CA ILE A 131 0.28 3.40 21.88
C ILE A 131 0.61 2.77 20.54
N ARG A 132 -0.27 1.90 20.06
CA ARG A 132 -0.09 1.23 18.77
C ARG A 132 -1.16 1.70 17.80
N LEU A 133 -0.75 2.12 16.62
CA LEU A 133 -1.65 2.45 15.53
C LEU A 133 -1.56 1.37 14.45
N ARG A 134 -2.70 1.06 13.84
CA ARG A 134 -2.81 0.11 12.73
C ARG A 134 -3.55 0.75 11.57
N GLY A 135 -2.85 1.03 10.49
CA GLY A 135 -3.43 1.38 9.20
C GLY A 135 -3.84 0.14 8.41
N ILE A 136 -5.00 0.17 7.78
CA ILE A 136 -5.51 -0.92 6.93
C ILE A 136 -6.06 -0.33 5.63
N VAL A 137 -5.70 -0.89 4.49
CA VAL A 137 -6.29 -0.51 3.20
C VAL A 137 -6.48 -1.75 2.34
N SER A 138 -7.64 -1.88 1.69
CA SER A 138 -7.85 -2.93 0.69
C SER A 138 -7.03 -2.63 -0.57
N LYS A 139 -6.34 -3.63 -1.12
CA LYS A 139 -5.61 -3.46 -2.39
C LYS A 139 -6.56 -3.22 -3.55
N SER A 140 -7.79 -3.74 -3.50
CA SER A 140 -8.80 -3.54 -4.55
C SER A 140 -9.38 -2.13 -4.49
N THR A 141 -9.84 -1.68 -3.32
CA THR A 141 -10.44 -0.34 -3.14
C THR A 141 -9.40 0.77 -3.16
N GLY A 142 -8.27 0.60 -2.47
CA GLY A 142 -7.23 1.61 -2.39
C GLY A 142 -6.64 1.95 -3.76
N ALA A 143 -6.46 0.95 -4.63
CA ALA A 143 -5.95 1.16 -5.99
C ALA A 143 -6.92 1.97 -6.87
N ILE A 144 -8.22 1.84 -6.64
CA ILE A 144 -9.24 2.60 -7.36
C ILE A 144 -9.24 4.06 -6.89
N GLU A 145 -9.11 4.30 -5.59
CA GLU A 145 -9.22 5.65 -5.02
C GLU A 145 -7.96 6.49 -5.20
N THR A 146 -6.76 5.89 -5.11
CA THR A 146 -5.51 6.59 -5.50
C THR A 146 -5.44 6.89 -7.00
N ALA A 147 -6.09 6.08 -7.84
CA ALA A 147 -6.20 6.37 -9.27
C ALA A 147 -7.16 7.53 -9.58
N SER A 148 -8.12 7.85 -8.70
CA SER A 148 -9.03 8.99 -8.87
C SER A 148 -8.47 10.35 -8.42
N LEU A 149 -7.27 10.34 -7.82
CA LEU A 149 -6.55 11.56 -7.41
C LEU A 149 -5.67 12.13 -8.55
N TYR A 150 -5.68 11.50 -9.72
CA TYR A 150 -5.01 11.93 -10.95
C TYR A 150 -5.99 11.91 -12.13
#